data_AF-A0AAD7D5T2-F1
#
_entry.id   AF-A0AAD7D5T2-F1
#
_cell.length_a   1.000
_cell.length_b   1.000
_cell.length_c   1.000
_cell.angle_alpha   90.00
_cell.angle_beta   90.00
_cell.angle_gamma   90.00
#
_symmetry.space_group_name_H-M   'P 1'
#
loop_
_entity.id
_entity.type
_entity.pdbx_description
1 polymer ?
#
loop_
_entity_poly.entity_id
_entity_poly.type
_entity_poly.pdbx_seq_one_letter_code
_entity_poly.pdbx_strand_id
1 'polypeptide(L)'
;PDTTPTKKARIVAWKREGKSHDWIREHLTGRHDISDRQIIRIFKRYGEEENYYDVGHRSGRPRKLGEQETRVAARHLANSTANNATDVQRQFFPEVHPVTVKRRLREIGLEPHLRADVPFIS
;
A
#
# COMPACT_ATOMS: atom_id res chain seq x y z
N PRO A 1 8.24 -8.93 -14.74
CA PRO A 1 8.98 -7.79 -15.33
C PRO A 1 8.06 -6.58 -15.51
N ASP A 2 8.29 -5.53 -14.71
CA ASP A 2 7.53 -4.28 -14.84
C ASP A 2 7.95 -3.58 -16.14
N THR A 3 7.03 -3.56 -17.12
CA THR A 3 7.28 -2.91 -18.41
C THR A 3 7.29 -1.40 -18.20
N THR A 4 8.42 -0.76 -18.47
CA THR A 4 8.59 0.69 -18.35
C THR A 4 7.59 1.45 -19.23
N PRO A 5 7.14 2.65 -18.86
CA PRO A 5 6.20 3.46 -19.64
C PRO A 5 6.61 3.65 -21.11
N THR A 6 7.90 3.90 -21.39
CA THR A 6 8.43 4.04 -22.76
C THR A 6 8.27 2.78 -23.59
N LYS A 7 8.43 1.59 -22.99
CA LYS A 7 8.19 0.30 -23.65
C LYS A 7 6.70 0.10 -23.94
N LYS A 8 5.81 0.47 -23.00
CA LYS A 8 4.35 0.41 -23.22
C LYS A 8 3.93 1.30 -24.40
N ALA A 9 4.44 2.53 -24.46
CA ALA A 9 4.16 3.47 -25.54
C ALA A 9 4.60 2.91 -26.91
N ARG A 10 5.83 2.37 -27.00
CA ARG A 10 6.32 1.73 -28.24
C ARG A 10 5.47 0.54 -28.67
N ILE A 11 5.06 -0.32 -27.73
CA ILE A 11 4.17 -1.45 -28.01
C ILE A 11 2.84 -0.98 -28.58
N VAL A 12 2.23 0.04 -27.98
CA VAL A 12 0.95 0.57 -28.46
C VAL A 12 1.09 1.19 -29.85
N ALA A 13 2.13 2.01 -30.07
CA ALA A 13 2.41 2.60 -31.38
C ALA A 13 2.56 1.52 -32.47
N TRP A 14 3.41 0.53 -32.24
CA TRP A 14 3.66 -0.54 -33.21
C TRP A 14 2.46 -1.47 -33.41
N LYS A 15 1.62 -1.70 -32.39
CA LYS A 15 0.36 -2.43 -32.57
C LYS A 15 -0.65 -1.64 -33.41
N ARG A 16 -0.73 -0.31 -33.25
CA ARG A 16 -1.56 0.56 -34.11
C ARG A 16 -1.08 0.55 -35.56
N GLU A 17 0.23 0.46 -35.78
CA GLU A 17 0.85 0.28 -37.11
C GLU A 17 0.67 -1.14 -37.68
N GLY A 18 0.04 -2.07 -36.97
CA GLY A 18 -0.21 -3.43 -37.43
C GLY A 18 1.00 -4.37 -37.35
N LYS A 19 2.06 -4.03 -36.59
CA LYS A 19 3.22 -4.92 -36.41
C LYS A 19 2.83 -6.20 -35.67
N SER A 20 3.46 -7.31 -36.07
CA SER A 20 3.28 -8.61 -35.41
C SER A 20 3.92 -8.63 -34.03
N HIS A 21 3.50 -9.56 -33.16
CA HIS A 21 4.11 -9.71 -31.83
C HIS A 21 5.58 -10.09 -31.92
N ASP A 22 5.95 -10.94 -32.89
CA ASP A 22 7.34 -11.35 -33.14
C ASP A 22 8.22 -10.14 -33.47
N TRP A 23 7.73 -9.29 -34.38
CA TRP A 23 8.43 -8.06 -34.75
C TRP A 23 8.62 -7.13 -33.53
N ILE A 24 7.57 -6.94 -32.73
CA ILE A 24 7.62 -6.10 -31.52
C ILE A 24 8.64 -6.64 -30.51
N ARG A 25 8.71 -7.96 -30.32
CA ARG A 25 9.67 -8.60 -29.40
C ARG A 25 11.12 -8.44 -29.85
N GLU A 26 11.36 -8.50 -31.15
CA GLU A 26 12.68 -8.33 -31.75
C GLU A 26 13.16 -6.87 -31.68
N HIS A 27 12.26 -5.91 -31.86
CA HIS A 27 12.61 -4.48 -31.98
C HIS A 27 12.51 -3.71 -30.65
N LEU A 28 11.96 -4.31 -29.59
CA LEU A 28 12.00 -3.76 -28.24
C LEU A 28 13.45 -3.78 -27.69
N THR A 29 14.04 -2.60 -27.52
CA THR A 29 15.39 -2.46 -26.95
C THR A 29 15.46 -3.02 -25.51
N GLY A 30 16.44 -3.89 -25.25
CA GLY A 30 16.64 -4.55 -23.95
C GLY A 30 15.82 -5.84 -23.82
N ARG A 31 16.46 -6.94 -24.23
CA ARG A 31 16.14 -8.38 -24.13
C ARG A 31 14.68 -8.75 -23.77
N HIS A 32 13.99 -9.29 -24.78
CA HIS A 32 13.25 -10.58 -24.85
C HIS A 32 12.40 -11.11 -23.67
N ASP A 33 11.89 -10.27 -22.77
CA ASP A 33 11.12 -10.78 -21.62
C ASP A 33 9.62 -10.41 -21.66
N ILE A 34 9.12 -10.05 -22.84
CA ILE A 34 7.70 -9.74 -23.03
C ILE A 34 7.00 -10.85 -23.81
N SER A 35 6.04 -11.47 -23.15
CA SER A 35 5.15 -12.46 -23.76
C SER A 35 4.08 -11.78 -24.61
N ASP A 36 3.56 -12.50 -25.60
CA ASP A 36 2.37 -12.11 -26.37
C ASP A 36 1.20 -11.69 -25.48
N ARG A 37 1.02 -12.41 -24.35
CA ARG A 37 -0.01 -12.08 -23.37
C ARG A 37 0.20 -10.70 -22.74
N GLN A 38 1.45 -10.31 -22.48
CA GLN A 38 1.76 -8.96 -21.99
C GLN A 38 1.52 -7.90 -23.06
N ILE A 39 1.90 -8.15 -24.31
CA ILE A 39 1.64 -7.24 -25.45
C ILE A 39 0.13 -6.99 -25.58
N ILE A 40 -0.68 -8.06 -25.60
CA ILE A 40 -2.15 -7.97 -25.68
C ILE A 40 -2.71 -7.18 -24.50
N ARG A 41 -2.28 -7.47 -23.26
CA ARG A 41 -2.75 -6.75 -22.07
C ARG A 41 -2.40 -5.27 -22.09
N ILE A 42 -1.19 -4.93 -22.52
CA ILE A 42 -0.73 -3.54 -22.63
C ILE A 42 -1.55 -2.81 -23.69
N PHE A 43 -1.73 -3.41 -24.87
CA PHE A 43 -2.53 -2.81 -25.93
C PHE A 43 -4.00 -2.66 -25.51
N LYS A 44 -4.59 -3.65 -24.85
CA LYS A 44 -5.96 -3.55 -24.33
C LYS A 44 -6.11 -2.45 -23.28
N ARG A 45 -5.13 -2.30 -22.39
CA ARG A 45 -5.20 -1.32 -21.28
C ARG A 45 -4.90 0.11 -21.73
N TYR A 46 -3.93 0.30 -22.62
CA TYR A 46 -3.40 1.62 -22.99
C TYR A 46 -3.57 1.94 -24.48
N GLY A 47 -4.36 1.14 -25.21
CA GLY A 47 -4.65 1.35 -26.63
C GLY A 47 -5.57 2.53 -26.88
N GLU A 48 -6.35 2.93 -25.88
CA GLU A 48 -7.27 4.08 -25.91
C GLU A 48 -6.78 5.20 -24.98
N GLU A 49 -6.10 4.87 -23.89
CA GLU A 49 -5.58 5.82 -22.90
C GLU A 49 -4.05 5.97 -22.97
N GLU A 50 -3.55 7.19 -23.13
CA GLU A 50 -2.10 7.48 -23.23
C GLU A 50 -1.38 7.59 -21.87
N ASN A 51 -2.04 7.22 -20.77
CA ASN A 51 -1.42 7.27 -19.44
C ASN A 51 -0.56 6.02 -19.16
N TYR A 52 0.60 5.92 -19.83
CA TYR A 52 1.52 4.77 -19.67
C TYR A 52 2.20 4.69 -18.29
N TYR A 53 2.12 5.77 -17.51
CA TYR A 53 2.61 5.85 -16.13
C TYR A 53 1.60 5.31 -15.11
N ASP A 54 0.34 5.13 -15.50
CA ASP A 54 -0.66 4.60 -14.60
C ASP A 54 -0.30 3.18 -14.16
N VAL A 55 -0.19 3.02 -12.84
CA VAL A 55 -0.02 1.74 -12.15
C VAL A 55 -1.23 1.59 -11.24
N GLY A 56 -2.03 0.55 -11.49
CA GLY A 56 -3.20 0.28 -10.66
C GLY A 56 -2.79 0.12 -9.20
N HIS A 57 -3.50 0.79 -8.30
CA HIS A 57 -3.29 0.64 -6.87
C HIS A 57 -3.44 -0.84 -6.48
N ARG A 58 -2.39 -1.41 -5.87
CA ARG A 58 -2.48 -2.75 -5.29
C ARG A 58 -3.10 -2.61 -3.91
N SER A 59 -4.21 -3.30 -3.67
CA SER A 59 -4.75 -3.43 -2.32
C SER A 59 -3.72 -4.18 -1.46
N GLY A 60 -3.32 -3.57 -0.35
CA GLY A 60 -2.51 -4.24 0.66
C GLY A 60 -3.33 -5.30 1.41
N ARG A 61 -2.65 -6.14 2.19
CA ARG A 61 -3.33 -7.05 3.12
C ARG A 61 -4.17 -6.24 4.13
N PRO A 62 -5.40 -6.67 4.45
CA PRO A 62 -6.20 -6.04 5.50
C PRO A 62 -5.39 -5.91 6.81
N ARG A 63 -5.50 -4.75 7.46
CA ARG A 63 -4.82 -4.47 8.72
C ARG A 63 -5.60 -5.12 9.87
N LYS A 64 -4.90 -5.64 10.87
CA LYS A 64 -5.50 -6.30 12.05
C LYS A 64 -6.38 -5.38 12.90
N LEU A 65 -5.99 -4.12 13.03
CA LEU A 65 -6.78 -3.06 13.67
C LEU A 65 -7.35 -2.19 12.58
N GLY A 66 -8.67 -2.17 12.43
CA GLY A 66 -9.39 -1.25 11.56
C GLY A 66 -9.55 0.12 12.20
N GLU A 67 -10.36 0.96 11.56
CA GLU A 67 -10.64 2.31 12.04
C GLU A 67 -11.53 2.30 13.28
N GLN A 68 -12.52 1.41 13.32
CA GLN A 68 -13.44 1.30 14.45
C GLN A 68 -12.71 0.88 15.73
N GLU A 69 -11.85 -0.13 15.65
CA GLU A 69 -11.05 -0.60 16.78
C GLU A 69 -10.06 0.48 17.24
N THR A 70 -9.52 1.26 16.31
CA THR A 70 -8.64 2.40 16.64
C THR A 70 -9.40 3.48 17.43
N ARG A 71 -10.67 3.76 17.07
CA ARG A 71 -11.52 4.69 17.84
C ARG A 71 -11.86 4.14 19.23
N VAL A 72 -12.08 2.84 19.36
CA VAL A 72 -12.29 2.17 20.66
C VAL A 72 -11.04 2.29 21.54
N ALA A 73 -9.86 2.01 20.98
CA ALA A 73 -8.58 2.20 21.67
C ALA A 73 -8.39 3.64 22.16
N ALA A 74 -8.67 4.63 21.31
CA ALA A 74 -8.62 6.04 21.68
C ALA A 74 -9.58 6.40 22.82
N ARG A 75 -10.81 5.88 22.79
CA ARG A 75 -11.79 6.08 23.85
C ARG A 75 -11.31 5.53 25.20
N HIS A 76 -10.66 4.37 25.20
CA HIS A 76 -10.14 3.78 26.44
C HIS A 76 -9.03 4.61 27.09
N LEU A 77 -8.19 5.25 26.28
CA LEU A 77 -7.19 6.21 26.75
C LEU A 77 -7.85 7.51 27.25
N ALA A 78 -8.82 8.05 26.51
CA ALA A 78 -9.50 9.29 26.89
C ALA A 78 -10.31 9.16 28.20
N ASN A 79 -10.92 7.99 28.42
CA ASN A 79 -11.69 7.70 29.64
C ASN A 79 -10.81 7.23 30.81
N SER A 80 -9.48 7.24 30.67
CA SER A 80 -8.52 6.74 31.66
C SER A 80 -8.76 5.29 32.11
N THR A 81 -9.46 4.49 31.30
CA THR A 81 -9.65 3.05 31.56
C THR A 81 -8.40 2.24 31.23
N ALA A 82 -7.49 2.82 30.43
CA ALA A 82 -6.15 2.30 30.19
C ALA A 82 -5.16 3.47 30.23
N ASN A 83 -3.99 3.26 30.85
CA ASN A 83 -3.01 4.33 31.06
C ASN A 83 -2.10 4.55 29.84
N ASN A 84 -1.89 3.50 29.03
CA ASN A 84 -1.00 3.56 27.89
C ASN A 84 -1.42 2.53 26.81
N ALA A 85 -0.82 2.63 25.62
CA ALA A 85 -1.14 1.74 24.50
C ALA A 85 -0.85 0.25 24.77
N THR A 86 0.08 -0.07 25.68
CA THR A 86 0.36 -1.45 26.08
C THR A 86 -0.78 -2.00 26.95
N ASP A 87 -1.33 -1.18 27.84
CA ASP A 87 -2.48 -1.55 28.65
C ASP A 87 -3.73 -1.72 27.78
N VAL A 88 -3.95 -0.81 26.82
CA VAL A 88 -5.01 -0.95 25.82
C VAL A 88 -4.89 -2.27 25.06
N GLN A 89 -3.68 -2.62 24.62
CA GLN A 89 -3.43 -3.89 23.94
C GLN A 89 -3.76 -5.08 24.84
N ARG A 90 -3.23 -5.10 26.07
CA ARG A 90 -3.40 -6.22 27.01
C ARG A 90 -4.87 -6.46 27.36
N GLN A 91 -5.66 -5.40 27.53
CA GLN A 91 -7.04 -5.49 27.99
C GLN A 91 -8.04 -5.70 26.85
N PHE A 92 -7.85 -5.07 25.69
CA PHE A 92 -8.87 -5.00 24.64
C PHE A 92 -8.47 -5.65 23.30
N PHE A 93 -7.17 -5.85 23.05
CA PHE A 93 -6.67 -6.39 21.78
C PHE A 93 -5.53 -7.41 22.00
N PRO A 94 -5.73 -8.48 22.79
CA PRO A 94 -4.68 -9.44 23.16
C PRO A 94 -4.04 -10.15 21.95
N GLU A 95 -4.77 -10.30 20.86
CA GLU A 95 -4.37 -10.94 19.61
C GLU A 95 -3.49 -10.06 18.70
N VAL A 96 -3.36 -8.78 19.05
CA VAL A 96 -2.60 -7.79 18.27
C VAL A 96 -1.31 -7.42 19.00
N HIS A 97 -0.20 -7.35 18.26
CA HIS A 97 1.07 -6.92 18.84
C HIS A 97 1.00 -5.45 19.31
N PRO A 98 1.54 -5.09 20.50
CA PRO A 98 1.48 -3.73 21.06
C PRO A 98 1.94 -2.62 20.11
N VAL A 99 2.95 -2.91 19.29
CA VAL A 99 3.47 -1.96 18.28
C VAL A 99 2.40 -1.58 17.26
N THR A 100 1.47 -2.48 16.92
CA THR A 100 0.38 -2.20 15.99
C THR A 100 -0.59 -1.18 16.58
N VAL A 101 -0.95 -1.32 17.87
CA VAL A 101 -1.79 -0.37 18.60
C VAL A 101 -1.11 0.99 18.65
N LYS A 102 0.17 1.03 19.06
CA LYS A 102 0.98 2.26 19.10
C LYS A 102 1.03 2.96 17.73
N ARG A 103 1.24 2.21 16.65
CA ARG A 103 1.25 2.76 15.28
C ARG A 103 -0.11 3.36 14.92
N ARG A 104 -1.21 2.66 15.20
CA ARG A 104 -2.56 3.14 14.90
C ARG A 104 -2.92 4.41 15.67
N LEU A 105 -2.55 4.48 16.95
CA LEU A 105 -2.76 5.67 17.77
C LEU A 105 -1.99 6.87 17.21
N ARG A 106 -0.73 6.68 16.79
CA ARG A 106 0.05 7.75 16.14
C ARG A 106 -0.56 8.22 14.82
N GLU A 107 -1.10 7.29 14.01
CA GLU A 107 -1.78 7.63 12.74
C GLU A 107 -2.99 8.56 12.96
N ILE A 108 -3.64 8.50 14.13
CA ILE A 108 -4.76 9.39 14.51
C ILE A 108 -4.33 10.56 15.40
N GLY A 109 -3.02 10.80 15.55
CA GLY A 109 -2.47 11.92 16.31
C GLY A 109 -2.43 11.73 17.83
N LEU A 110 -2.62 10.51 18.34
CA LEU A 110 -2.50 10.22 19.76
C LEU A 110 -1.10 9.71 20.10
N GLU A 111 -0.52 10.29 21.15
CA GLU A 111 0.71 9.78 21.74
C GLU A 111 0.44 8.48 22.49
N PRO A 112 1.12 7.37 22.16
CA PRO A 112 0.84 6.07 22.78
C PRO A 112 1.27 5.97 24.25
N HIS A 113 2.00 6.98 24.75
CA HIS A 113 2.53 7.06 26.09
C HIS A 113 2.20 8.42 26.68
N LEU A 114 1.46 8.44 27.79
CA LEU A 114 1.43 9.59 28.69
C LEU A 114 2.62 9.42 29.64
N ARG A 115 3.50 10.43 29.68
CA ARG A 115 4.60 10.47 30.65
C ARG A 115 3.96 10.62 32.03
N ALA A 116 4.19 9.67 32.94
CA ALA A 116 3.73 9.82 34.31
C ALA A 116 4.46 11.04 34.92
N ASP A 117 3.71 12.01 35.43
CA ASP A 117 4.26 13.00 36.36
C ASP A 117 4.61 12.24 37.63
N VAL A 118 5.89 11.88 37.75
CA VAL A 118 6.43 11.34 38.98
C VAL A 118 6.49 12.48 40.01
N PRO A 119 5.92 12.30 41.22
CA PRO A 119 6.01 13.32 42.24
C PRO A 119 7.48 13.56 42.57
N PHE A 120 7.86 14.83 42.66
CA PHE A 120 9.19 15.24 43.09
C PHE A 120 9.37 14.80 44.55
N ILE A 121 10.20 13.78 44.78
CA ILE A 121 10.59 13.36 46.13
C ILE A 121 11.68 14.34 46.56
N SER A 122 11.30 15.33 47.38
CA SER A 122 12.21 16.23 48.11
C SER A 122 12.72 15.58 49.40
#